data_AF-A0A933S9P8-F1
#
_entry.id   AF-A0A933S9P8-F1
#
_cell.length_a   1.000
_cell.length_b   1.000
_cell.length_c   1.000
_cell.angle_alpha   90.00
_cell.angle_beta   90.00
_cell.angle_gamma   90.00
#
_symmetry.space_group_name_H-M   'P 1'
#
loop_
_entity.id
_entity.type
_entity.pdbx_description
1 polymer ?
#
loop_
_entity_poly.entity_id
_entity_poly.type
_entity_poly.pdbx_seq_one_letter_code
_entity_poly.pdbx_strand_id
1 'polypeptide(L)' 'NLLIKELRVDKGIVMKRMMPAAMGTAHRINKRTSHITLVLAEKVKKVAEKIIKNKKKAKKLEKIK' A
#
# COMPACT_ATOMS: atom_id res chain seq x y z
N ASN A 1 2.12 -14.05 -1.92
CA ASN A 1 1.38 -13.40 -3.03
C ASN A 1 0.54 -12.30 -2.41
N LEU A 2 1.05 -11.07 -2.45
CA LEU A 2 0.46 -9.90 -1.81
C LEU A 2 -0.14 -9.00 -2.89
N LEU A 3 -1.20 -8.29 -2.53
CA LEU A 3 -1.91 -7.34 -3.39
C LEU A 3 -1.89 -5.97 -2.70
N ILE A 4 -1.81 -4.91 -3.50
CA ILE A 4 -1.97 -3.55 -3.00
C ILE A 4 -3.46 -3.33 -2.78
N LYS A 5 -3.86 -3.12 -1.52
CA LYS A 5 -5.25 -2.81 -1.14
C LYS A 5 -5.52 -1.32 -1.32
N GLU A 6 -4.57 -0.49 -0.91
CA GLU A 6 -4.69 0.95 -0.98
C GLU A 6 -3.30 1.59 -1.09
N LEU A 7 -3.22 2.66 -1.89
CA LEU A 7 -2.01 3.46 -2.06
C LEU A 7 -2.40 4.93 -2.01
N ARG A 8 -1.80 5.67 -1.09
CA ARG A 8 -2.06 7.11 -0.88
C ARG A 8 -0.75 7.89 -0.84
N VAL A 9 -0.79 9.11 -1.36
CA VAL A 9 0.34 10.03 -1.37
C VAL A 9 -0.12 11.37 -0.81
N ASP A 10 0.41 11.73 0.35
CA ASP A 10 0.06 12.94 1.08
C ASP A 10 1.20 13.95 1.03
N LYS A 11 0.83 15.22 1.24
CA LYS A 11 1.80 16.32 1.27
C LYS A 11 2.65 16.22 2.53
N GLY A 12 3.96 16.20 2.34
CA GLY A 12 4.94 16.27 3.42
C GLY A 12 5.36 17.70 3.75
N ILE A 13 6.34 17.82 4.62
CA ILE A 13 6.90 19.11 5.03
C ILE A 13 7.47 19.86 3.83
N VAL A 14 7.18 21.16 3.77
CA VAL A 14 7.75 22.06 2.76
C VAL A 14 8.85 22.87 3.41
N MET A 15 10.10 22.58 3.04
CA MET A 15 11.26 23.33 3.52
C MET A 15 11.46 24.59 2.68
N LYS A 16 11.77 25.70 3.35
CA LYS A 16 12.17 26.94 2.70
C LYS A 16 13.67 26.89 2.41
N ARG A 17 14.06 27.20 1.18
CA ARG A 17 15.44 27.39 0.70
C ARG A 17 15.53 28.71 -0.05
N MET A 18 16.72 29.27 -0.09
CA MET A 18 17.00 30.53 -0.79
C MET A 18 17.82 30.22 -2.04
N MET A 19 17.43 30.78 -3.17
CA MET A 19 18.10 30.66 -4.46
C MET A 19 18.70 32.02 -4.79
N PRO A 20 20.02 32.12 -5.02
CA PRO A 20 20.63 33.38 -5.43
C PRO A 20 20.08 33.82 -6.80
N ALA A 21 19.90 35.13 -6.96
CA ALA A 21 19.41 35.76 -8.18
C ALA A 21 20.23 37.02 -8.51
N ALA A 22 19.94 37.65 -9.64
CA ALA A 22 20.67 38.84 -10.11
C ALA A 22 20.50 40.04 -9.15
N MET A 23 21.40 41.02 -9.26
CA MET A 23 21.32 42.29 -8.51
C MET A 23 21.34 42.13 -6.98
N GLY A 24 22.11 41.16 -6.45
CA GLY A 24 22.22 40.93 -4.99
C GLY A 24 20.91 40.45 -4.35
N THR A 25 19.97 39.95 -5.15
CA THR A 25 18.68 39.45 -4.65
C THR A 25 18.70 37.94 -4.46
N ALA A 26 17.74 37.44 -3.70
CA ALA A 26 17.53 36.01 -3.59
C ALA A 26 16.02 35.67 -3.57
N HIS A 27 15.65 34.65 -4.32
CA HIS A 27 14.29 34.16 -4.39
C HIS A 27 14.09 32.94 -3.48
N ARG A 28 12.87 32.73 -3.03
CA ARG A 28 12.54 31.57 -2.20
C ARG A 28 12.20 30.37 -3.06
N ILE A 29 12.88 29.25 -2.84
CA ILE A 29 12.51 27.93 -3.36
C ILE A 29 11.90 27.09 -2.24
N ASN A 30 10.75 26.49 -2.52
CA ASN A 30 10.09 25.56 -1.61
C ASN A 30 10.48 24.13 -1.98
N LYS A 31 11.29 23.47 -1.15
CA LYS A 31 11.58 22.03 -1.29
C LYS A 31 10.42 21.23 -0.69
N ARG A 32 9.56 20.71 -1.56
CA ARG A 32 8.37 19.92 -1.21
C ARG A 32 8.77 18.45 -1.05
N THR A 33 8.33 17.80 0.03
CA THR A 33 8.41 16.35 0.21
C THR A 33 7.00 15.76 0.27
N SER A 34 6.90 14.43 0.17
CA SER A 34 5.62 13.70 0.23
C SER A 34 5.74 12.48 1.15
N HIS A 35 4.64 12.12 1.80
CA HIS A 35 4.51 10.86 2.52
C HIS A 35 3.77 9.85 1.63
N ILE A 36 4.28 8.63 1.56
CA ILE A 36 3.69 7.55 0.77
C ILE A 36 3.23 6.48 1.74
N THR A 37 1.94 6.16 1.73
CA THR A 37 1.34 5.12 2.56
C THR A 37 0.80 4.02 1.67
N LEU A 38 1.22 2.78 1.94
CA LEU A 38 0.87 1.61 1.15
C LEU A 38 0.31 0.53 2.07
N VAL A 39 -0.90 0.08 1.79
CA VAL A 39 -1.57 -1.00 2.53
C VAL A 39 -1.61 -2.25 1.67
N LEU A 40 -0.99 -3.32 2.15
CA LEU A 40 -0.97 -4.62 1.49
C LEU A 40 -2.03 -5.55 2.06
N ALA A 41 -2.56 -6.43 1.21
CA ALA A 41 -3.45 -7.52 1.60
C ALA A 41 -2.96 -8.85 1.01
N GLU A 42 -3.29 -9.95 1.69
CA GLU A 42 -2.98 -11.28 1.19
C GLU A 42 -3.92 -11.70 0.05
N LYS A 43 -3.36 -12.34 -0.98
CA LYS A 43 -4.14 -12.88 -2.08
C LYS A 43 -4.85 -14.17 -1.63
N VAL A 44 -6.15 -14.07 -1.41
CA VAL A 44 -7.06 -15.07 -0.77
C VAL A 44 -7.16 -16.43 -1.49
N LYS A 45 -6.43 -16.68 -2.58
CA LYS A 45 -6.47 -17.95 -3.34
C LYS A 45 -6.29 -19.19 -2.44
N LYS A 46 -5.37 -19.14 -1.46
CA LYS A 46 -5.12 -20.27 -0.54
C LYS A 46 -6.26 -20.53 0.46
N VAL A 47 -7.00 -19.50 0.88
CA VAL A 47 -8.08 -19.65 1.88
C VAL A 47 -9.29 -20.33 1.24
N ALA A 48 -9.67 -19.92 0.01
CA ALA A 48 -10.74 -20.55 -0.73
C ALA A 48 -10.47 -22.05 -1.01
N GLU A 49 -9.24 -22.39 -1.41
CA GLU A 49 -8.83 -23.78 -1.64
C GLU A 49 -8.88 -24.65 -0.37
N LYS A 50 -8.51 -24.10 0.80
CA LYS A 50 -8.62 -24.78 2.10
C LYS A 50 -10.08 -25.05 2.48
N ILE A 51 -10.97 -24.08 2.29
CA ILE A 51 -12.40 -24.22 2.61
C ILE A 51 -13.03 -25.32 1.74
N ILE A 52 -12.73 -25.34 0.44
CA ILE A 52 -13.25 -26.36 -0.49
C ILE A 52 -12.74 -27.77 -0.11
N LYS A 53 -11.46 -27.91 0.28
CA LYS A 53 -10.90 -29.18 0.76
C LYS A 53 -11.57 -29.66 2.05
N ASN A 54 -11.84 -28.76 3.01
CA ASN A 54 -12.54 -29.12 4.25
C ASN A 54 -14.00 -29.53 3.99
N LYS A 55 -14.72 -28.83 3.10
CA LYS A 55 -16.09 -29.18 2.72
C LYS A 55 -16.17 -30.54 2.02
N LYS A 56 -15.19 -30.88 1.17
CA LYS A 56 -15.07 -32.20 0.54
C LYS A 56 -14.75 -33.31 1.56
N LYS A 57 -13.88 -33.04 2.55
CA LYS A 57 -13.60 -33.99 3.64
C LYS A 57 -14.84 -34.25 4.51
N ALA A 58 -15.58 -33.21 4.88
CA ALA A 58 -16.81 -33.34 5.65
C ALA A 58 -17.88 -34.16 4.91
N LYS A 59 -18.13 -33.85 3.62
CA LYS A 59 -19.06 -34.64 2.77
C LYS A 59 -18.61 -36.08 2.54
N LYS A 60 -17.29 -36.34 2.58
CA LYS A 60 -16.75 -37.71 2.47
C LYS A 60 -16.99 -38.50 3.76
N LEU A 61 -16.86 -37.87 4.93
CA LEU A 61 -17.19 -38.51 6.21
C LEU A 61 -18.69 -38.83 6.34
N GLU A 62 -19.57 -37.93 5.90
CA GLU A 62 -21.02 -38.16 5.91
C GLU A 62 -21.48 -39.26 4.95
N LYS A 63 -20.68 -39.57 3.92
CA LYS A 63 -20.96 -40.66 2.96
C LYS A 63 -20.40 -42.03 3.39
N ILE A 64 -19.55 -42.04 4.42
CA ILE A 64 -18.92 -43.26 4.94
C ILE A 64 -19.64 -43.75 6.22
N LYS A 65 -20.35 -42.85 6.91
CA LYS A 65 -21.41 -43.22 7.86
C LYS A 65 -22.64 -43.71 7.11
#